data_AF-A0A4Q4D4L8-F1
#
_entry.id   AF-A0A4Q4D4L8-F1
#
_cell.length_a   1.000
_cell.length_b   1.000
_cell.length_c   1.000
_cell.angle_alpha   90.00
_cell.angle_beta   90.00
_cell.angle_gamma   90.00
#
_symmetry.space_group_name_H-M   'P 1'
#
loop_
_entity.id
_entity.type
_entity.pdbx_description
1 polymer ?
#
loop_
_entity_poly.entity_id
_entity_poly.type
_entity_poly.pdbx_seq_one_letter_code
_entity_poly.pdbx_strand_id
1 'polypeptide(L)'
;MTPTVRPPRVVVAVVGDDPDQLAIRVSRDRLAAGQEVVYLGEGLTPEQVARSAVAEDAVEAAVSPEAVDAVRQALADLDAADVEVTPLAM
;
A
#
# COMPACT_ATOMS: atom_id res chain seq x y z
N MET A 1 -22.00 -15.31 16.35
CA MET A 1 -21.01 -14.28 15.98
C MET A 1 -21.03 -14.16 14.47
N THR A 2 -21.63 -13.11 13.94
CA THR A 2 -21.54 -12.80 12.51
C THR A 2 -20.11 -12.35 12.24
N PRO A 3 -19.35 -12.96 11.31
CA PRO A 3 -18.07 -12.41 10.93
C PRO A 3 -18.34 -11.02 10.35
N THR A 4 -17.85 -9.98 11.04
CA THR A 4 -17.81 -8.64 10.48
C THR A 4 -16.79 -8.70 9.36
N VAL A 5 -17.24 -8.91 8.13
CA VAL A 5 -16.39 -8.82 6.94
C VAL A 5 -15.94 -7.36 6.86
N ARG A 6 -14.74 -7.07 7.37
CA ARG A 6 -14.15 -5.75 7.19
C ARG A 6 -13.88 -5.55 5.69
N PRO A 7 -14.06 -4.34 5.16
CA PRO A 7 -13.66 -4.05 3.79
C PRO A 7 -12.16 -4.34 3.63
N PRO A 8 -11.71 -4.76 2.43
CA PRO A 8 -10.30 -4.93 2.16
C PRO A 8 -9.57 -3.59 2.35
N ARG A 9 -8.45 -3.62 3.08
CA ARG A 9 -7.60 -2.46 3.35
C ARG A 9 -6.46 -2.37 2.35
N VAL A 10 -6.27 -1.18 1.80
CA VAL A 10 -5.21 -0.88 0.85
C VAL A 10 -4.31 0.17 1.48
N VAL A 11 -3.02 -0.14 1.57
CA VAL A 11 -1.99 0.85 1.88
C VAL A 11 -1.57 1.52 0.57
N VAL A 12 -1.57 2.85 0.58
CA VAL A 12 -1.06 3.66 -0.53
C VAL A 12 0.10 4.48 -0.01
N ALA A 13 1.27 4.29 -0.60
CA ALA A 13 2.49 4.94 -0.17
C ALA A 13 3.30 5.38 -1.38
N VAL A 14 4.00 6.49 -1.25
CA VAL A 14 5.02 6.90 -2.23
C VAL A 14 6.38 6.64 -1.58
N VAL A 15 7.17 5.79 -2.23
CA VAL A 15 8.54 5.52 -1.81
C VAL A 15 9.44 6.52 -2.54
N GLY A 16 10.24 7.28 -1.78
CA GLY A 16 11.05 8.40 -2.29
C GLY A 16 10.39 9.78 -2.15
N ASP A 17 11.12 10.83 -2.53
CA ASP A 17 10.79 12.24 -2.23
C ASP A 17 9.90 12.94 -3.27
N ASP A 18 9.22 12.21 -4.16
CA ASP A 18 8.39 12.83 -5.20
C ASP A 18 6.92 12.97 -4.74
N PRO A 19 6.38 14.21 -4.60
CA PRO A 19 5.00 14.42 -4.17
C PRO A 19 4.03 13.98 -5.26
N ASP A 20 3.58 12.74 -5.15
CA ASP A 20 2.82 12.14 -6.23
C ASP A 20 1.32 12.46 -6.10
N GLN A 21 0.85 13.43 -6.89
CA GLN A 21 -0.58 13.68 -7.08
C GLN A 21 -1.34 12.42 -7.50
N LEU A 22 -0.64 11.44 -8.10
CA LEU A 22 -1.18 10.15 -8.47
C LEU A 22 -1.52 9.29 -7.25
N ALA A 23 -0.73 9.30 -6.17
CA ALA A 23 -1.04 8.57 -4.95
C ALA A 23 -2.31 9.11 -4.26
N ILE A 24 -2.50 10.44 -4.27
CA ILE A 24 -3.74 11.08 -3.79
C ILE A 24 -4.92 10.66 -4.67
N ARG A 25 -4.75 10.65 -6.00
CA ARG A 25 -5.80 10.23 -6.94
C ARG A 25 -6.19 8.77 -6.74
N VAL A 26 -5.21 7.86 -6.72
CA VAL A 26 -5.42 6.43 -6.46
C VAL A 26 -6.13 6.23 -5.13
N SER A 27 -5.70 6.91 -4.07
CA SER A 27 -6.36 6.85 -2.76
C SER A 27 -7.85 7.22 -2.85
N ARG A 28 -8.20 8.28 -3.60
CA ARG A 28 -9.59 8.69 -3.80
C ARG A 28 -10.39 7.69 -4.63
N ASP A 29 -9.81 7.14 -5.68
CA ASP A 29 -10.47 6.17 -6.55
C ASP A 29 -10.77 4.87 -5.79
N ARG A 30 -9.85 4.42 -4.93
CA ARG A 30 -10.03 3.24 -4.04
C ARG A 30 -11.09 3.47 -2.97
N LEU A 31 -11.10 4.65 -2.34
CA LEU A 31 -12.18 5.05 -1.43
C LEU A 31 -13.55 5.08 -2.14
N ALA A 32 -13.60 5.60 -3.37
CA ALA A 32 -14.82 5.65 -4.18
C ALA A 32 -15.30 4.24 -4.59
N ALA A 33 -14.39 3.28 -4.73
CA ALA A 33 -14.70 1.87 -4.95
C ALA A 33 -15.15 1.13 -3.67
N GLY A 34 -15.19 1.80 -2.51
CA GLY A 34 -15.64 1.24 -1.24
C GLY A 34 -14.56 0.49 -0.45
N GLN A 35 -13.28 0.67 -0.79
CA GLN A 35 -12.15 0.09 -0.06
C GLN A 35 -11.72 1.01 1.09
N GLU A 36 -11.15 0.43 2.15
CA GLU A 36 -10.48 1.22 3.19
C GLU A 36 -9.07 1.57 2.71
N VAL A 37 -8.67 2.84 2.84
CA VAL A 37 -7.36 3.32 2.37
C VAL A 37 -6.56 3.91 3.52
N VAL A 38 -5.31 3.46 3.64
CA VAL A 38 -4.31 4.06 4.52
C VAL A 38 -3.25 4.74 3.67
N TYR A 39 -3.27 6.07 3.64
CA TYR A 39 -2.29 6.88 2.92
C TYR A 39 -1.10 7.18 3.85
N LEU A 40 0.09 6.68 3.50
CA LEU A 40 1.28 6.83 4.34
C LEU A 40 2.12 8.09 4.02
N GLY A 41 1.92 8.70 2.85
CA GLY A 41 2.70 9.87 2.41
C GLY A 41 3.92 9.52 1.56
N GLU A 42 4.84 10.48 1.49
CA GLU A 42 6.10 10.44 0.71
C GLU A 42 7.33 10.25 1.62
N GLY A 43 8.49 9.98 1.02
CA GLY A 43 9.78 9.90 1.71
C GLY A 43 9.99 8.62 2.53
N LEU A 44 9.12 7.62 2.35
CA LEU A 44 9.23 6.35 3.06
C LEU A 44 10.21 5.41 2.36
N THR A 45 10.90 4.59 3.14
CA THR A 45 11.69 3.47 2.60
C THR A 45 10.79 2.27 2.30
N PRO A 46 11.21 1.35 1.39
CA PRO A 46 10.47 0.11 1.12
C PRO A 46 10.14 -0.70 2.39
N GLU A 47 11.06 -0.76 3.35
CA GLU A 47 10.87 -1.48 4.61
C GLU A 47 9.84 -0.81 5.53
N GLN A 48 9.75 0.52 5.51
CA GLN A 48 8.73 1.24 6.26
C GLN A 48 7.34 0.97 5.66
N VAL A 49 7.23 0.99 4.33
CA VAL A 49 5.98 0.65 3.64
C VAL A 49 5.56 -0.78 3.94
N ALA A 50 6.47 -1.75 3.86
CA ALA A 50 6.17 -3.15 4.16
C ALA A 50 5.69 -3.34 5.61
N ARG A 51 6.37 -2.74 6.59
CA ARG A 51 5.95 -2.81 8.01
C ARG A 51 4.57 -2.17 8.23
N SER A 52 4.28 -1.05 7.57
CA SER A 52 2.98 -0.41 7.65
C SER A 52 1.89 -1.27 7.00
N ALA A 53 2.14 -1.87 5.84
CA ALA A 53 1.21 -2.79 5.20
C ALA A 53 0.83 -3.96 6.13
N VAL A 54 1.82 -4.57 6.79
CA VAL A 54 1.58 -5.64 7.77
C VAL A 54 0.83 -5.13 9.00
N ALA A 55 1.23 -3.99 9.56
CA ALA A 55 0.61 -3.43 10.77
C ALA A 55 -0.86 -3.06 10.55
N GLU A 56 -1.21 -2.61 9.34
CA GLU A 56 -2.56 -2.21 8.97
C GLU A 56 -3.44 -3.37 8.48
N ASP A 57 -2.89 -4.59 8.40
CA ASP A 57 -3.57 -5.78 7.85
C ASP A 57 -4.04 -5.52 6.41
N ALA A 58 -3.14 -4.91 5.61
CA ALA A 58 -3.43 -4.49 4.25
C ALA A 58 -3.33 -5.69 3.28
N VAL A 59 -4.27 -5.79 2.36
CA VAL A 59 -4.23 -6.81 1.29
C VAL A 59 -3.45 -6.35 0.07
N GLU A 60 -3.21 -5.04 -0.04
CA GLU A 60 -2.48 -4.43 -1.15
C GLU A 60 -1.66 -3.22 -0.69
N ALA A 61 -0.48 -3.07 -1.27
CA ALA A 61 0.39 -1.91 -1.19
C ALA A 61 0.59 -1.30 -2.58
N ALA A 62 -0.03 -0.15 -2.83
CA ALA A 62 0.19 0.63 -4.05
C ALA A 62 1.38 1.58 -3.85
N VAL A 63 2.44 1.41 -4.66
CA VAL A 63 3.75 2.08 -4.49
C VAL A 63 4.31 2.63 -5.80
N SER A 64 5.32 3.50 -5.74
CA SER A 64 5.99 4.00 -6.95
C SER A 64 6.56 2.84 -7.79
N PRO A 65 6.52 2.91 -9.15
CA PRO A 65 6.91 1.80 -10.02
C PRO A 65 8.32 1.26 -9.74
N GLU A 66 9.27 2.13 -9.45
CA GLU A 66 10.66 1.80 -9.13
C GLU A 66 10.84 1.07 -7.78
N ALA A 67 9.86 1.19 -6.88
CA ALA A 67 9.92 0.61 -5.54
C ALA A 67 9.25 -0.77 -5.43
N VAL A 68 8.52 -1.21 -6.46
CA VAL A 68 7.71 -2.44 -6.43
C VAL A 68 8.53 -3.66 -5.98
N ASP A 69 9.67 -3.91 -6.62
CA ASP A 69 10.48 -5.10 -6.31
C ASP A 69 11.12 -5.02 -4.92
N ALA A 70 11.53 -3.82 -4.50
CA ALA A 70 12.10 -3.61 -3.16
C ALA A 70 11.06 -3.80 -2.05
N VAL A 71 9.83 -3.31 -2.25
CA VAL A 71 8.72 -3.48 -1.30
C VAL A 71 8.29 -4.95 -1.23
N ARG A 72 8.24 -5.65 -2.38
CA ARG A 72 7.97 -7.10 -2.40
C ARG A 72 9.01 -7.88 -1.61
N GLN A 73 10.29 -7.56 -1.79
CA GLN A 73 11.35 -8.22 -1.03
C GLN A 73 11.21 -7.94 0.47
N ALA A 74 10.95 -6.69 0.85
CA ALA A 74 10.74 -6.31 2.25
C ALA A 74 9.52 -7.00 2.89
N LEU A 75 8.44 -7.21 2.13
CA LEU A 75 7.27 -7.98 2.59
C LEU A 75 7.60 -9.47 2.73
N ALA A 76 8.36 -10.05 1.80
CA ALA A 76 8.81 -11.43 1.91
C ALA A 76 9.70 -11.66 3.13
N ASP A 77 10.60 -10.71 3.45
CA ASP A 77 11.45 -10.77 4.65
C ASP A 77 10.65 -10.68 5.97
N LEU A 78 9.38 -10.24 5.90
CA LEU A 78 8.43 -10.18 7.01
C LEU A 78 7.41 -11.34 7.01
N ASP A 79 7.61 -12.37 6.17
CA ASP A 79 6.65 -13.46 5.96
C ASP A 79 5.24 -12.98 5.50
N ALA A 80 5.17 -11.83 4.83
CA ALA A 80 3.93 -11.18 4.38
C ALA A 80 3.81 -11.09 2.85
N ALA A 81 4.24 -12.14 2.15
CA ALA A 81 4.24 -12.20 0.68
C ALA A 81 2.83 -12.33 0.06
N ASP A 82 1.79 -12.45 0.90
CA ASP A 82 0.39 -12.47 0.52
C ASP A 82 -0.20 -11.06 0.26
N VAL A 83 0.52 -10.00 0.66
CA VAL A 83 0.16 -8.61 0.31
C VAL A 83 0.50 -8.34 -1.16
N GLU A 84 -0.50 -7.95 -1.94
CA GLU A 84 -0.30 -7.62 -3.35
C GLU A 84 0.45 -6.27 -3.48
N VAL A 85 1.51 -6.22 -4.28
CA VAL A 85 2.23 -4.96 -4.55
C VAL A 85 1.96 -4.51 -5.97
N THR A 86 1.32 -3.35 -6.12
CA THR A 86 0.94 -2.76 -7.40
C THR A 86 1.67 -1.45 -7.65
N PRO A 87 2.15 -1.20 -8.88
CA PRO A 87 2.69 0.10 -9.23
C PRO A 87 1.58 1.14 -9.29
N LEU A 88 1.86 2.33 -8.77
CA LEU A 88 1.12 3.55 -9.01
C LEU A 88 1.25 3.88 -10.52
N ALA A 89 0.25 3.50 -11.30
CA ALA A 89 0.19 3.72 -12.74
C ALA A 89 -0.80 4.84 -13.10
N MET A 90 -0.49 5.60 -14.16
CA MET A 90 -1.31 6.70 -14.69
C MET A 90 -2.61 6.24 -15.35
#